data_AF-A0A7I5EE90-F1
#
_entry.id   AF-A0A7I5EE90-F1
#
_cell.length_a   1.000
_cell.length_b   1.000
_cell.length_c   1.000
_cell.angle_alpha   90.00
_cell.angle_beta   90.00
_cell.angle_gamma   90.00
#
_symmetry.space_group_name_H-M   'P 1'
#
loop_
_entity.id
_entity.type
_entity.pdbx_description
1 polymer ?
#
loop_
_entity_poly.entity_id
_entity_poly.type
_entity_poly.pdbx_seq_one_letter_code
_entity_poly.pdbx_strand_id
1 'polypeptide(L)'
;MKIRYTDHVTNEEVPRRSGMISPHAVVARRRLRLASHVLPMPQQHIPKMAMYRKAKGAKRGRNRPKKRRRTFDDDFKVMYVFTDEGGGIAQNRQQWQDSIARYAQRHGRN
;
A
#
# COMPACT_ATOMS: atom_id res chain seq x y z
N MET A 1 -12.55 -3.63 -25.60
CA MET A 1 -12.27 -2.25 -25.16
C MET A 1 -11.56 -1.50 -26.28
N LYS A 2 -12.11 -0.39 -26.80
CA LYS A 2 -11.44 0.45 -27.80
C LYS A 2 -10.98 1.75 -27.12
N ILE A 3 -9.68 1.90 -26.91
CA ILE A 3 -9.04 3.15 -26.47
C ILE A 3 -8.19 3.64 -27.64
N ARG A 4 -8.42 4.87 -28.08
CA ARG A 4 -7.59 5.52 -29.12
C ARG A 4 -6.55 6.40 -28.45
N TYR A 5 -5.43 6.64 -29.14
CA TYR A 5 -4.36 7.50 -28.62
C TYR A 5 -4.80 8.97 -28.45
N THR A 6 -5.84 9.39 -29.19
CA THR A 6 -6.49 10.71 -29.06
C THR A 6 -7.35 10.82 -27.81
N ASP A 7 -7.72 9.70 -27.21
CA ASP A 7 -8.58 9.71 -26.03
C ASP A 7 -7.72 10.06 -24.81
N HIS A 8 -8.04 11.18 -24.16
CA HIS A 8 -7.41 11.58 -22.89
C HIS A 8 -7.96 10.76 -21.72
N VAL A 9 -7.70 9.45 -21.73
CA VAL A 9 -8.14 8.51 -20.70
C VAL A 9 -7.19 8.56 -19.51
N THR A 10 -7.73 8.69 -18.30
CA THR A 10 -6.91 8.73 -17.08
C THR A 10 -6.39 7.34 -16.71
N ASN A 11 -5.32 7.29 -15.91
CA ASN A 11 -4.73 6.04 -15.42
C ASN A 11 -5.70 5.21 -14.54
N GLU A 12 -6.74 5.84 -14.01
CA GLU A 12 -7.80 5.19 -13.23
C GLU A 12 -8.91 4.63 -14.12
N GLU A 13 -9.18 5.31 -15.24
CA GLU A 13 -10.25 4.96 -16.17
C GLU A 13 -9.90 3.73 -17.02
N VAL A 14 -8.63 3.49 -17.32
CA VAL A 14 -8.19 2.29 -18.06
C VAL A 14 -8.52 0.99 -17.30
N PRO A 15 -8.09 0.79 -16.03
CA PRO A 15 -8.46 -0.38 -15.24
C PRO A 15 -9.99 -0.53 -15.07
N ARG A 16 -10.69 0.60 -14.88
CA ARG A 16 -12.15 0.63 -14.73
C ARG A 16 -12.87 0.02 -15.93
N ARG A 17 -12.47 0.41 -17.14
CA ARG A 17 -13.08 -0.08 -18.39
C ARG A 17 -12.71 -1.52 -18.72
N SER A 18 -11.55 -1.98 -18.28
CA SER A 18 -11.08 -3.35 -18.55
C SER A 18 -11.44 -4.36 -17.46
N GLY A 19 -12.06 -3.91 -16.37
CA GLY A 19 -12.29 -4.76 -15.18
C GLY A 19 -10.99 -5.21 -14.51
N MET A 20 -9.89 -4.51 -14.77
CA MET A 20 -8.58 -4.82 -14.20
C MET A 20 -8.41 -4.11 -12.86
N ILE A 21 -7.61 -4.73 -11.98
CA ILE A 21 -7.23 -4.10 -10.72
C ILE A 21 -6.28 -2.94 -11.00
N SER A 22 -6.55 -1.78 -10.39
CA SER A 22 -5.66 -0.63 -10.47
C SER A 22 -4.22 -1.00 -10.06
N PRO A 23 -3.19 -0.57 -10.83
CA PRO A 23 -1.79 -0.79 -10.46
C PRO A 23 -1.46 -0.29 -9.04
N HIS A 24 -2.10 0.81 -8.61
CA HIS A 24 -1.95 1.35 -7.26
C HIS A 24 -2.43 0.36 -6.19
N ALA A 25 -3.58 -0.29 -6.41
CA ALA A 25 -4.12 -1.30 -5.50
C ALA A 25 -3.23 -2.56 -5.44
N VAL A 26 -2.66 -2.99 -6.57
CA VAL A 26 -1.70 -4.11 -6.60
C VAL A 26 -0.46 -3.80 -5.77
N VAL A 27 0.10 -2.59 -5.93
CA VAL A 27 1.30 -2.17 -5.20
C VAL A 27 1.01 -2.02 -3.71
N ALA A 28 -0.13 -1.43 -3.32
CA ALA A 28 -0.56 -1.33 -1.93
C ALA A 28 -0.72 -2.72 -1.29
N ARG A 29 -1.37 -3.66 -1.99
CA ARG A 29 -1.52 -5.06 -1.54
C ARG A 29 -0.17 -5.72 -1.24
N ARG A 30 0.83 -5.55 -2.12
CA ARG A 30 2.18 -6.10 -1.93
C ARG A 30 2.87 -5.48 -0.71
N ARG A 31 2.73 -4.17 -0.52
CA ARG A 31 3.28 -3.46 0.64
C ARG A 31 2.63 -3.94 1.94
N LEU A 32 1.31 -4.06 1.99
CA LEU A 32 0.60 -4.55 3.17
C LEU A 32 0.97 -6.02 3.50
N ARG A 33 1.20 -6.85 2.49
CA ARG A 33 1.73 -8.21 2.70
C ARG A 33 3.15 -8.19 3.30
N LEU A 34 4.02 -7.31 2.81
CA LEU A 34 5.34 -7.12 3.41
C LEU A 34 5.21 -6.62 4.87
N ALA A 35 4.30 -5.67 5.11
CA ALA A 35 4.04 -5.14 6.44
C ALA A 35 3.58 -6.23 7.42
N SER A 36 2.69 -7.16 7.05
CA SER A 36 2.33 -8.27 7.96
C SER A 36 3.52 -9.09 8.42
N HIS A 37 4.55 -9.23 7.58
CA HIS A 37 5.72 -9.98 7.95
C HIS A 37 6.67 -9.16 8.82
N VAL A 38 6.82 -7.87 8.52
CA VAL A 38 7.78 -6.99 9.19
C VAL A 38 7.24 -6.45 10.52
N LEU A 39 5.93 -6.22 10.66
CA LEU A 39 5.34 -5.63 11.86
C LEU A 39 5.57 -6.44 13.15
N PRO A 40 5.47 -7.78 13.16
CA PRO A 40 5.73 -8.57 14.36
C PRO A 40 7.22 -8.71 14.71
N MET A 41 8.13 -8.35 13.81
CA MET A 41 9.57 -8.52 14.06
C MET A 41 10.07 -7.59 15.17
N PRO A 42 11.06 -8.04 15.97
CA PRO A 42 11.72 -7.18 16.96
C PRO A 42 12.27 -5.90 16.33
N GLN A 43 12.29 -4.80 17.10
CA GLN A 43 12.72 -3.49 16.60
C GLN A 43 14.16 -3.46 16.05
N GLN A 44 14.99 -4.39 16.53
CA GLN A 44 16.41 -4.53 16.17
C GLN A 44 16.61 -5.17 14.79
N HIS A 45 15.59 -5.86 14.24
CA HIS A 45 15.69 -6.52 12.95
C HIS A 45 15.81 -5.51 11.82
N ILE A 46 16.74 -5.77 10.88
CA ILE A 46 17.02 -4.89 9.74
C ILE A 46 15.75 -4.54 8.94
N PRO A 47 14.83 -5.47 8.62
CA PRO A 47 13.58 -5.12 7.92
C PRO A 47 12.69 -4.15 8.70
N LYS A 48 12.52 -4.37 10.00
CA LYS A 48 11.75 -3.50 10.88
C LYS A 48 12.41 -2.13 10.97
N MET A 49 13.72 -2.08 11.22
CA MET A 49 14.49 -0.85 11.20
C MET A 49 14.34 -0.11 9.87
N ALA A 50 14.50 -0.78 8.74
CA ALA A 50 14.41 -0.17 7.40
C ALA A 50 13.01 0.41 7.11
N MET A 51 11.95 -0.26 7.58
CA MET A 51 10.57 0.21 7.46
C MET A 51 10.34 1.53 8.22
N TYR A 52 10.92 1.67 9.41
CA TYR A 52 10.75 2.85 10.27
C TYR A 52 11.87 3.90 10.15
N ARG A 53 12.98 3.60 9.45
CA ARG A 53 14.14 4.48 9.35
C ARG A 53 13.78 5.79 8.63
N LYS A 54 13.70 6.86 9.41
CA LYS A 54 13.79 8.23 8.88
C LYS A 54 15.24 8.47 8.47
N ALA A 55 15.47 8.94 7.24
CA ALA A 55 16.80 9.36 6.83
C ALA A 55 17.20 10.60 7.67
N LYS A 56 18.07 10.44 8.65
CA LYS A 56 18.73 11.58 9.31
C LYS A 56 19.72 12.20 8.30
N GLY A 57 19.71 13.53 8.18
CA GLY A 57 20.81 14.31 7.58
C GLY A 57 20.87 14.43 6.05
N ALA A 58 20.17 13.64 5.25
CA ALA A 58 20.28 13.74 3.79
C ALA A 58 19.18 14.65 3.19
N LYS A 59 19.53 15.88 2.81
CA LYS A 59 18.77 16.63 1.80
C LYS A 59 18.78 15.80 0.52
N ARG A 60 17.68 15.10 0.22
CA ARG A 60 17.55 14.39 -1.05
C ARG A 60 17.49 15.42 -2.17
N GLY A 61 18.30 15.23 -3.21
CA GLY A 61 18.33 16.09 -4.39
C GLY A 61 16.94 16.33 -4.98
N ARG A 62 16.77 17.49 -5.62
CA ARG A 62 15.57 17.91 -6.35
C ARG A 62 15.07 16.74 -7.23
N ASN A 63 13.78 16.45 -7.19
CA ASN A 63 13.08 15.38 -7.92
C ASN A 63 13.13 13.94 -7.34
N ARG A 64 13.77 13.69 -6.18
CA ARG A 64 13.69 12.34 -5.57
C ARG A 64 12.44 12.17 -4.70
N PRO A 65 11.66 11.08 -4.84
CA PRO A 65 10.47 10.86 -4.01
C PRO A 65 10.80 10.91 -2.51
N LYS A 66 10.08 11.79 -1.79
CA LYS A 66 10.28 12.05 -0.35
C LYS A 66 9.80 10.89 0.56
N LYS A 67 9.16 9.86 0.01
CA LYS A 67 8.44 8.86 0.82
C LYS A 67 9.26 7.57 1.02
N ARG A 68 9.46 7.19 2.29
CA ARG A 68 9.76 5.79 2.71
C ARG A 68 8.84 5.38 3.87
N ARG A 69 8.70 6.22 4.91
CA ARG A 69 7.73 6.01 6.00
C ARG A 69 6.27 6.33 5.62
N ARG A 70 6.04 7.50 5.00
CA ARG A 70 4.69 7.97 4.61
C ARG A 70 3.93 6.99 3.71
N THR A 71 4.62 6.17 2.92
CA THR A 71 3.96 5.24 1.99
C THR A 71 3.19 4.15 2.72
N PHE A 72 3.80 3.53 3.72
CA PHE A 72 3.11 2.55 4.55
C PHE A 72 2.10 3.23 5.47
N ASP A 73 2.39 4.42 6.00
CA ASP A 73 1.42 5.18 6.80
C ASP A 73 0.15 5.50 6.00
N ASP A 74 0.27 5.87 4.71
CA ASP A 74 -0.87 6.12 3.83
C ASP A 74 -1.65 4.82 3.57
N ASP A 75 -0.97 3.71 3.24
CA ASP A 75 -1.58 2.40 3.04
C ASP A 75 -2.27 1.88 4.33
N PHE A 76 -1.65 2.12 5.50
CA PHE A 76 -2.19 1.79 6.80
C PHE A 76 -3.37 2.68 7.14
N LYS A 77 -3.34 4.00 6.90
CA LYS A 77 -4.51 4.85 7.16
C LYS A 77 -5.74 4.34 6.45
N VAL A 78 -5.63 3.94 5.19
CA VAL A 78 -6.79 3.40 4.46
C VAL A 78 -7.24 2.05 5.03
N MET A 79 -6.30 1.21 5.48
CA MET A 79 -6.61 -0.05 6.14
C MET A 79 -7.18 0.09 7.57
N TYR A 80 -6.65 1.00 8.39
CA TYR A 80 -7.06 1.25 9.78
C TYR A 80 -8.35 2.06 9.84
N VAL A 81 -8.65 2.93 8.86
CA VAL A 81 -10.00 3.46 8.67
C VAL A 81 -11.01 2.32 8.42
N PHE A 82 -10.52 1.15 7.98
CA PHE A 82 -11.30 -0.07 7.80
C PHE A 82 -11.25 -1.00 9.02
N THR A 83 -10.28 -0.83 9.91
CA THR A 83 -10.08 -1.64 11.11
C THR A 83 -9.66 -0.74 12.28
N ASP A 84 -10.60 -0.45 13.18
CA ASP A 84 -10.41 0.35 14.39
C ASP A 84 -9.25 -0.14 15.30
N GLU A 85 -8.74 -1.35 15.04
CA GLU A 85 -7.78 -2.09 15.87
C GLU A 85 -6.50 -2.53 15.12
N GLY A 86 -6.07 -1.82 14.08
CA GLY A 86 -5.04 -2.34 13.16
C GLY A 86 -3.66 -2.71 13.77
N GLY A 87 -3.40 -2.39 15.04
CA GLY A 87 -2.25 -2.90 15.80
C GLY A 87 -2.38 -4.36 16.25
N GLY A 88 -3.59 -4.80 16.63
CA GLY A 88 -3.87 -6.17 17.08
C GLY A 88 -4.01 -7.17 15.92
N ILE A 89 -4.57 -6.72 14.79
CA ILE A 89 -4.80 -7.57 13.61
C ILE A 89 -3.48 -8.01 12.95
N ALA A 90 -2.40 -7.24 13.10
CA ALA A 90 -1.09 -7.64 12.59
C ALA A 90 -0.53 -8.91 13.26
N GLN A 91 -1.01 -9.26 14.46
CA GLN A 91 -0.66 -10.51 15.14
C GLN A 91 -1.49 -11.68 14.62
N ASN A 92 -2.74 -11.45 14.19
CA ASN A 92 -3.57 -12.47 13.55
C ASN A 92 -3.43 -12.42 12.01
N ARG A 93 -2.54 -13.29 11.50
CA ARG A 93 -2.23 -13.38 10.07
C ARG A 93 -3.45 -13.60 9.18
N GLN A 94 -4.45 -14.36 9.63
CA GLN A 94 -5.65 -14.63 8.83
C GLN A 94 -6.52 -13.39 8.71
N GLN A 95 -6.83 -12.74 9.84
CA GLN A 95 -7.58 -11.48 9.84
C GLN A 95 -6.89 -10.38 9.04
N TRP A 96 -5.55 -10.35 9.04
CA TRP A 96 -4.77 -9.44 8.20
C TRP A 96 -4.97 -9.72 6.70
N GLN A 97 -4.91 -10.98 6.29
CA GLN A 97 -5.12 -11.36 4.89
C GLN A 97 -6.55 -11.06 4.43
N ASP A 98 -7.54 -11.30 5.28
CA ASP A 98 -8.94 -11.00 5.01
C ASP A 98 -9.16 -9.49 4.86
N SER A 99 -8.51 -8.69 5.71
CA SER A 99 -8.55 -7.22 5.61
C SER A 99 -7.91 -6.72 4.30
N ILE A 100 -6.77 -7.30 3.91
CA ILE A 100 -6.14 -7.00 2.62
C ILE A 100 -7.05 -7.39 1.46
N ALA A 101 -7.72 -8.55 1.55
CA ALA A 101 -8.63 -9.01 0.52
C ALA A 101 -9.84 -8.08 0.38
N ARG A 102 -10.43 -7.63 1.49
CA ARG A 102 -11.52 -6.64 1.51
C ARG A 102 -11.10 -5.30 0.91
N TYR A 103 -9.93 -4.79 1.28
CA TYR A 103 -9.35 -3.59 0.68
C TYR A 103 -9.17 -3.75 -0.83
N ALA A 104 -8.59 -4.87 -1.28
CA ALA A 104 -8.38 -5.15 -2.69
C ALA A 104 -9.69 -5.28 -3.47
N GLN A 105 -10.76 -5.81 -2.86
CA GLN A 105 -12.08 -5.88 -3.49
C GLN A 105 -12.72 -4.50 -3.65
N ARG A 106 -12.61 -3.62 -2.64
CA ARG A 106 -13.18 -2.27 -2.68
C ARG A 106 -12.43 -1.33 -3.64
N HIS A 107 -11.11 -1.45 -3.72
CA HIS A 107 -10.29 -0.64 -4.62
C HIS A 107 -10.01 -1.31 -5.98
N GLY A 108 -10.44 -2.57 -6.14
CA GLY A 108 -10.41 -3.33 -7.39
C GLY A 108 -11.76 -3.43 -8.10
N ARG A 109 -12.87 -3.14 -7.41
CA ARG A 109 -14.18 -2.87 -8.01
C ARG A 109 -14.36 -1.36 -8.14
N ASN A 110 -13.99 -0.83 -9.29
CA ASN A 110 -14.56 0.39 -9.87
C ASN A 110 -14.75 0.13 -11.36
#